data_AF-A0A383EDA0-F1
#
_entry.id   AF-A0A383EDA0-F1
#
_cell.length_a   1.000
_cell.length_b   1.000
_cell.length_c   1.000
_cell.angle_alpha   90.00
_cell.angle_beta   90.00
_cell.angle_gamma   90.00
#
_symmetry.space_group_name_H-M   'P 1'
#
loop_
_entity.id
_entity.type
_entity.pdbx_description
1 polymer ?
#
loop_
_entity_poly.entity_id
_entity_poly.type
_entity_poly.pdbx_seq_one_letter_code
_entity_poly.pdbx_strand_id
1 'polypeptide(L)'
;TPNSFDLSNVINDQIENGANDLDDIEQNLKLWLDASQIHSTNPLSTIENNQAVQTWVDLSGNGNHVIQDQADSAPILLESGFNSNNTISFDGINDYFIGSQNNGDMLDIGTSPGWTMFVVTKPNQRSSGANSIIAKSFHSAQDNRYFLSSYLNNNEPVTHYCYDDGSNTEFYPVTDFNEQILGFNLNRISQTLTGYHNGIVVGTAGSTTMGSSSVNIDANNHFYIGAYNNS
;
A
#
# COMPACT_ATOMS: atom_id res chain seq x y z
N THR A 1 17.37 7.64 -14.84
CA THR A 1 17.09 6.52 -15.78
C THR A 1 15.89 6.90 -16.60
N PRO A 2 15.78 6.53 -17.89
CA PRO A 2 14.59 6.90 -18.65
C PRO A 2 13.41 6.14 -18.02
N ASN A 3 12.38 6.87 -17.59
CA ASN A 3 11.08 6.37 -17.10
C ASN A 3 10.84 6.33 -15.56
N SER A 4 11.55 7.10 -14.73
CA SER A 4 10.96 7.46 -13.41
C SER A 4 10.00 8.63 -13.63
N PHE A 5 8.76 8.51 -13.19
CA PHE A 5 7.89 9.67 -13.11
C PHE A 5 8.34 10.50 -11.91
N ASP A 6 8.31 11.82 -12.07
CA ASP A 6 8.65 12.74 -10.99
C ASP A 6 7.37 13.04 -10.19
N LEU A 7 7.25 12.43 -9.01
CA LEU A 7 6.05 12.52 -8.20
C LEU A 7 5.83 13.96 -7.71
N SER A 8 6.89 14.65 -7.30
CA SER A 8 6.86 16.03 -6.83
C SER A 8 6.29 16.96 -7.90
N ASN A 9 6.71 16.81 -9.16
CA ASN A 9 6.14 17.55 -10.28
C ASN A 9 4.64 17.27 -10.45
N VAL A 10 4.22 15.99 -10.43
CA VAL A 10 2.80 15.63 -10.51
C VAL A 10 1.99 16.26 -9.38
N ILE A 11 2.52 16.27 -8.15
CA ILE A 11 1.82 16.85 -6.99
C ILE A 11 1.82 18.39 -7.07
N ASN A 12 2.95 19.03 -7.40
CA ASN A 12 3.06 20.48 -7.53
C ASN A 12 2.05 21.04 -8.54
N ASP A 13 1.87 20.33 -9.66
CA ASP A 13 0.86 20.67 -10.68
C ASP A 13 -0.58 20.57 -10.14
N GLN A 14 -0.85 19.74 -9.13
CA GLN A 14 -2.18 19.58 -8.54
C GLN A 14 -2.46 20.57 -7.39
N ILE A 15 -1.45 20.87 -6.56
CA ILE A 15 -1.65 21.72 -5.38
C ILE A 15 -1.47 23.22 -5.67
N GLU A 16 -0.82 23.56 -6.78
CA GLU A 16 -0.55 24.94 -7.23
C GLU A 16 -0.05 25.87 -6.10
N ASN A 17 0.70 25.34 -5.13
CA ASN A 17 1.15 26.08 -3.96
C ASN A 17 2.28 27.08 -4.30
N GLY A 18 2.79 27.05 -5.53
CA GLY A 18 3.85 27.92 -6.04
C GLY A 18 5.23 27.63 -5.44
N ALA A 19 5.41 26.47 -4.80
CA ALA A 19 6.66 26.04 -4.20
C ALA A 19 7.09 24.69 -4.78
N ASN A 20 8.39 24.54 -5.04
CA ASN A 20 9.00 23.23 -5.33
C ASN A 20 9.55 22.68 -4.02
N ASP A 21 8.67 22.40 -3.06
CA ASP A 21 9.02 21.99 -1.70
C ASP A 21 8.87 20.49 -1.45
N LEU A 22 8.62 19.73 -2.52
CA LEU A 22 8.40 18.30 -2.47
C LEU A 22 9.53 17.46 -3.09
N ASP A 23 10.54 18.07 -3.72
CA ASP A 23 11.64 17.37 -4.43
C ASP A 23 12.43 16.36 -3.56
N ASP A 24 12.35 16.50 -2.23
CA ASP A 24 12.97 15.56 -1.28
C ASP A 24 12.15 14.25 -1.14
N ILE A 25 10.90 14.21 -1.62
CA ILE A 25 10.05 13.02 -1.55
C ILE A 25 10.56 11.93 -2.47
N GLU A 26 11.11 12.27 -3.64
CA GLU A 26 11.64 11.34 -4.65
C GLU A 26 12.73 10.43 -4.07
N GLN A 27 13.63 11.02 -3.29
CA GLN A 27 14.75 10.30 -2.68
C GLN A 27 14.30 9.31 -1.60
N ASN A 28 13.14 9.58 -1.00
CA ASN A 28 12.56 8.79 0.08
C ASN A 28 11.45 7.85 -0.39
N LEU A 29 10.91 8.06 -1.60
CA LEU A 29 9.87 7.25 -2.22
C LEU A 29 10.40 5.85 -2.52
N LYS A 30 9.67 4.83 -2.05
CA LYS A 30 10.05 3.42 -2.24
C LYS A 30 9.18 2.68 -3.26
N LEU A 31 7.94 3.11 -3.41
CA LEU A 31 6.98 2.51 -4.32
C LEU A 31 5.99 3.59 -4.74
N TRP A 32 5.69 3.66 -6.04
CA TRP A 32 4.55 4.42 -6.54
C TRP A 32 3.82 3.63 -7.62
N LEU A 33 2.57 3.32 -7.35
CA LEU A 33 1.68 2.59 -8.25
C LEU A 33 0.49 3.49 -8.60
N ASP A 34 0.29 3.71 -9.90
CA ASP A 34 -0.82 4.49 -10.44
C ASP A 34 -1.56 3.68 -11.52
N ALA A 35 -2.86 3.50 -11.34
CA ALA A 35 -3.70 2.69 -12.23
C ALA A 35 -3.95 3.37 -13.60
N SER A 36 -3.65 4.67 -13.71
CA SER A 36 -3.62 5.38 -14.99
C SER A 36 -2.34 5.13 -15.79
N GLN A 37 -1.28 4.61 -15.15
CA GLN A 37 0.06 4.44 -15.72
C GLN A 37 0.64 3.03 -15.47
N ILE A 38 -0.20 1.99 -15.60
CA ILE A 38 0.13 0.61 -15.21
C ILE A 38 1.43 0.07 -15.83
N HIS A 39 1.76 0.43 -17.07
CA HIS A 39 2.95 -0.08 -17.78
C HIS A 39 4.14 0.89 -17.82
N SER A 40 4.05 2.08 -17.21
CA SER A 40 5.08 3.13 -17.13
C SER A 40 5.72 3.63 -18.45
N THR A 41 5.35 3.09 -19.61
CA THR A 41 5.95 3.45 -20.90
C THR A 41 4.93 3.66 -22.00
N ASN A 42 5.14 4.73 -22.75
CA ASN A 42 4.42 5.05 -23.98
C ASN A 42 5.31 4.67 -25.19
N PRO A 43 4.87 3.84 -26.14
CA PRO A 43 3.64 3.04 -26.16
C PRO A 43 3.95 1.57 -25.87
N LEU A 44 3.45 1.06 -24.76
CA LEU A 44 3.02 -0.34 -24.69
C LEU A 44 1.50 -0.35 -24.58
N SER A 45 0.90 -1.43 -25.10
CA SER A 45 -0.55 -1.69 -25.21
C SER A 45 -1.31 -1.04 -24.06
N THR A 46 -2.27 -0.18 -24.38
CA THR A 46 -3.28 0.23 -23.41
C THR A 46 -3.97 -1.04 -22.92
N ILE A 47 -3.84 -1.36 -21.63
CA ILE A 47 -4.74 -2.33 -21.00
C ILE A 47 -6.14 -1.72 -21.16
N GLU A 48 -7.05 -2.48 -21.75
CA GLU A 48 -8.43 -2.07 -21.93
C GLU A 48 -9.24 -2.32 -20.65
N ASN A 49 -10.37 -1.62 -20.53
CA ASN A 49 -11.32 -1.89 -19.46
C ASN A 49 -11.68 -3.40 -19.34
N ASN A 50 -11.70 -3.91 -18.12
CA ASN A 50 -11.91 -5.31 -17.74
C ASN A 50 -10.82 -6.31 -18.20
N GLN A 51 -9.67 -5.84 -18.67
CA GLN A 51 -8.54 -6.73 -18.93
C GLN A 51 -7.75 -7.03 -17.66
N ALA A 52 -7.25 -8.26 -17.58
CA ALA A 52 -6.36 -8.71 -16.51
C ALA A 52 -5.04 -7.92 -16.53
N VAL A 53 -4.61 -7.49 -15.34
CA VAL A 53 -3.36 -6.78 -15.12
C VAL A 53 -2.36 -7.75 -14.52
N GLN A 54 -1.38 -8.19 -15.32
CA GLN A 54 -0.34 -9.10 -14.86
C GLN A 54 0.87 -8.38 -14.24
N THR A 55 1.07 -7.11 -14.57
CA THR A 55 2.16 -6.30 -14.03
C THR A 55 1.67 -4.89 -13.78
N TRP A 56 1.85 -4.40 -12.56
CA TRP A 56 1.70 -2.99 -12.24
C TRP A 56 3.08 -2.40 -11.94
N VAL A 57 3.50 -1.50 -12.82
CA VAL A 57 4.85 -0.94 -12.83
C VAL A 57 5.00 0.13 -11.77
N ASP A 58 6.09 0.02 -11.02
CA ASP A 58 6.57 1.01 -10.06
C ASP A 58 7.15 2.23 -10.77
N LEU A 59 6.48 3.37 -10.57
CA LEU A 59 6.82 4.66 -11.15
C LEU A 59 7.89 5.42 -10.36
N SER A 60 8.23 4.96 -9.15
CA SER A 60 9.26 5.60 -8.32
C SER A 60 10.68 5.42 -8.89
N GLY A 61 10.86 4.49 -9.84
CA GLY A 61 12.16 4.17 -10.43
C GLY A 61 12.99 3.18 -9.61
N ASN A 62 12.48 2.65 -8.50
CA ASN A 62 13.17 1.66 -7.67
C ASN A 62 13.00 0.22 -8.19
N GLY A 63 12.15 0.01 -9.20
CA GLY A 63 11.92 -1.30 -9.79
C GLY A 63 11.08 -2.24 -8.92
N ASN A 64 10.38 -1.71 -7.90
CA ASN A 64 9.54 -2.48 -6.99
C ASN A 64 8.18 -2.81 -7.62
N HIS A 65 8.19 -3.36 -8.83
CA HIS A 65 6.98 -3.73 -9.55
C HIS A 65 6.22 -4.82 -8.80
N VAL A 66 4.93 -4.91 -9.06
CA VAL A 66 4.10 -6.00 -8.55
C VAL A 66 3.51 -6.78 -9.72
N ILE A 67 3.44 -8.09 -9.57
CA ILE A 67 3.10 -9.03 -10.65
C ILE A 67 2.08 -10.07 -10.21
N GLN A 68 1.42 -10.66 -11.20
CA GLN A 68 0.60 -11.85 -11.08
C GLN A 68 0.72 -12.70 -12.34
N ASP A 69 1.40 -13.84 -12.21
CA ASP A 69 1.71 -14.70 -13.34
C ASP A 69 0.52 -15.60 -13.75
N GLN A 70 -0.46 -15.80 -12.85
CA GLN A 70 -1.65 -16.60 -13.13
C GLN A 70 -2.80 -15.69 -13.59
N ALA A 71 -3.21 -15.83 -14.86
CA ALA A 71 -4.26 -15.00 -15.45
C ALA A 71 -5.60 -15.06 -14.69
N ASP A 72 -5.95 -16.23 -14.14
CA ASP A 72 -7.18 -16.44 -13.36
C ASP A 72 -7.09 -15.90 -11.91
N SER A 73 -5.95 -15.32 -11.52
CA SER A 73 -5.73 -14.68 -10.20
C SER A 73 -5.27 -13.23 -10.34
N ALA A 74 -5.32 -12.70 -11.57
CA ALA A 74 -4.89 -11.35 -11.90
C ALA A 74 -6.06 -10.38 -11.74
N PRO A 75 -5.90 -9.31 -10.96
CA PRO A 75 -6.92 -8.30 -10.86
C PRO A 75 -7.11 -7.61 -12.22
N ILE A 76 -8.28 -6.98 -12.40
CA ILE A 76 -8.62 -6.33 -13.66
C ILE A 76 -8.50 -4.81 -13.58
N LEU A 77 -8.20 -4.18 -14.70
CA LEU A 77 -8.35 -2.74 -14.85
C LEU A 77 -9.83 -2.38 -14.97
N LEU A 78 -10.31 -1.45 -14.15
CA LEU A 78 -11.58 -0.78 -14.36
C LEU A 78 -11.32 0.67 -14.76
N GLU A 79 -11.75 1.03 -15.96
CA GLU A 79 -11.84 2.43 -16.37
C GLU A 79 -12.96 3.10 -15.58
N SER A 80 -12.70 4.29 -15.04
CA SER A 80 -13.68 5.03 -14.23
C SER A 80 -14.21 4.31 -12.99
N GLY A 81 -13.42 3.38 -12.41
CA GLY A 81 -13.82 2.64 -11.20
C GLY A 81 -13.90 3.51 -9.94
N PHE A 82 -13.17 4.63 -9.89
CA PHE A 82 -13.24 5.61 -8.80
C PHE A 82 -13.21 7.05 -9.31
N ASN A 83 -14.29 7.81 -9.10
CA ASN A 83 -14.38 9.22 -9.47
C ASN A 83 -13.90 9.50 -10.92
N SER A 84 -14.31 8.63 -11.85
CA SER A 84 -13.87 8.65 -13.27
C SER A 84 -12.39 8.38 -13.53
N ASN A 85 -11.63 7.94 -12.53
CA ASN A 85 -10.25 7.48 -12.67
C ASN A 85 -10.17 5.96 -12.79
N ASN A 86 -9.06 5.51 -13.39
CA ASN A 86 -8.73 4.10 -13.47
C ASN A 86 -8.47 3.51 -12.07
N THR A 87 -8.88 2.26 -11.88
CA THR A 87 -8.62 1.51 -10.65
C THR A 87 -8.24 0.08 -10.99
N ILE A 88 -7.51 -0.56 -10.08
CA ILE A 88 -7.32 -2.01 -10.10
C ILE A 88 -8.38 -2.66 -9.21
N SER A 89 -9.16 -3.56 -9.78
CA SER A 89 -10.23 -4.27 -9.09
C SER A 89 -9.81 -5.70 -8.78
N PHE A 90 -9.93 -6.06 -7.51
CA PHE A 90 -9.72 -7.41 -6.99
C PHE A 90 -11.08 -8.04 -6.73
N ASP A 91 -11.30 -9.26 -7.20
CA ASP A 91 -12.59 -9.96 -7.12
C ASP A 91 -12.95 -10.49 -5.72
N GLY A 92 -11.97 -10.53 -4.80
CA GLY A 92 -12.11 -11.03 -3.44
C GLY A 92 -12.11 -12.55 -3.31
N ILE A 93 -11.78 -13.29 -4.38
CA ILE A 93 -11.66 -14.76 -4.38
C ILE A 93 -10.18 -15.15 -4.36
N ASN A 94 -9.43 -14.76 -5.39
CA ASN A 94 -8.03 -15.14 -5.57
C ASN A 94 -7.17 -14.08 -6.23
N ASP A 95 -7.71 -12.89 -6.50
CA ASP A 95 -6.93 -11.81 -7.07
C ASP A 95 -5.91 -11.25 -6.09
N TYR A 96 -4.64 -11.19 -6.53
CA TYR A 96 -3.59 -10.50 -5.79
C TYR A 96 -2.44 -10.09 -6.70
N PHE A 97 -1.58 -9.21 -6.18
CA PHE A 97 -0.22 -9.06 -6.68
C PHE A 97 0.82 -9.45 -5.65
N ILE A 98 1.95 -9.99 -6.13
CA ILE A 98 3.17 -10.24 -5.36
C ILE A 98 4.30 -9.34 -5.87
N GLY A 99 5.26 -8.97 -5.02
CA GLY A 99 6.46 -8.27 -5.45
C GLY A 99 7.25 -9.03 -6.54
N SER A 100 7.74 -8.30 -7.54
CA SER A 100 8.43 -8.91 -8.68
C SER A 100 9.89 -9.31 -8.41
N GLN A 101 10.48 -8.77 -7.36
CA GLN A 101 11.87 -9.02 -6.98
C GLN A 101 11.97 -10.12 -5.92
N ASN A 102 13.09 -10.85 -5.93
CA ASN A 102 13.45 -11.85 -4.90
C ASN A 102 12.27 -12.75 -4.48
N ASN A 103 11.48 -13.23 -5.44
CA ASN A 103 10.30 -14.06 -5.18
C ASN A 103 9.25 -13.39 -4.25
N GLY A 104 9.04 -12.09 -4.36
CA GLY A 104 8.13 -11.31 -3.53
C GLY A 104 8.80 -10.60 -2.36
N ASP A 105 10.04 -10.92 -2.04
CA ASP A 105 10.78 -10.31 -0.94
C ASP A 105 11.39 -8.95 -1.35
N MET A 106 10.58 -7.90 -1.23
CA MET A 106 10.98 -6.52 -1.49
C MET A 106 10.37 -5.56 -0.45
N LEU A 107 10.75 -4.28 -0.53
CA LEU A 107 10.26 -3.21 0.34
C LEU A 107 10.52 -3.47 1.83
N ASP A 108 11.72 -3.95 2.10
CA ASP A 108 12.33 -4.00 3.43
C ASP A 108 12.50 -2.59 4.01
N ILE A 109 12.27 -2.46 5.31
CA ILE A 109 12.33 -1.17 6.02
C ILE A 109 13.73 -0.93 6.63
N GLY A 110 14.47 -1.98 6.93
CA GLY A 110 15.79 -1.93 7.52
C GLY A 110 15.82 -1.14 8.82
N THR A 111 16.75 -0.19 8.89
CA THR A 111 16.97 0.68 10.03
C THR A 111 16.30 2.06 9.86
N SER A 112 15.36 2.20 8.92
CA SER A 112 14.70 3.48 8.66
C SER A 112 14.11 4.08 9.96
N PRO A 113 14.26 5.40 10.20
CA PRO A 113 13.69 6.06 11.39
C PRO A 113 12.17 6.18 11.36
N GLY A 114 11.54 5.87 10.23
CA GLY A 114 10.10 5.88 10.05
C GLY A 114 9.73 5.64 8.58
N TRP A 115 8.45 5.49 8.33
CA TRP A 115 7.91 5.42 6.97
C TRP A 115 6.44 5.85 6.95
N THR A 116 5.97 6.17 5.76
CA THR A 116 4.59 6.52 5.49
C THR A 116 4.08 5.63 4.38
N MET A 117 2.85 5.19 4.50
CA MET A 117 2.14 4.49 3.45
C MET A 117 0.71 5.01 3.39
N PHE A 118 0.20 5.20 2.18
CA PHE A 118 -1.21 5.47 1.95
C PHE A 118 -1.69 4.74 0.71
N VAL A 119 -2.98 4.43 0.68
CA VAL A 119 -3.67 3.76 -0.41
C VAL A 119 -5.01 4.46 -0.64
N VAL A 120 -5.38 4.60 -1.90
CA VAL A 120 -6.74 4.95 -2.31
C VAL A 120 -7.48 3.63 -2.54
N THR A 121 -8.57 3.41 -1.81
CA THR A 121 -9.27 2.12 -1.84
C THR A 121 -10.77 2.30 -1.72
N LYS A 122 -11.51 1.30 -2.20
CA LYS A 122 -12.95 1.14 -2.04
C LYS A 122 -13.25 -0.32 -1.74
N PRO A 123 -13.54 -0.70 -0.49
CA PRO A 123 -13.94 -2.06 -0.19
C PRO A 123 -15.35 -2.30 -0.73
N ASN A 124 -15.53 -3.29 -1.59
CA ASN A 124 -16.88 -3.71 -2.04
C ASN A 124 -17.60 -4.53 -0.97
N GLN A 125 -16.83 -5.27 -0.17
CA GLN A 125 -17.27 -6.05 0.98
C GLN A 125 -16.17 -6.06 2.03
N ARG A 126 -16.56 -6.23 3.30
CA ARG A 126 -15.66 -6.49 4.42
C ARG A 126 -16.15 -7.78 5.06
N SER A 127 -15.28 -8.77 5.17
CA SER A 127 -15.56 -10.01 5.88
C SER A 127 -14.95 -9.96 7.28
N SER A 128 -15.43 -10.84 8.18
CA SER A 128 -14.71 -11.19 9.39
C SER A 128 -13.56 -12.12 9.01
N GLY A 129 -12.31 -11.66 9.10
CA GLY A 129 -11.13 -12.41 8.68
C GLY A 129 -9.97 -11.48 8.29
N ALA A 130 -8.78 -12.02 8.04
CA ALA A 130 -7.67 -11.18 7.58
C ALA A 130 -7.95 -10.67 6.17
N ASN A 131 -8.20 -9.36 6.13
CA ASN A 131 -8.37 -8.34 5.10
C ASN A 131 -7.16 -7.54 4.57
N SER A 132 -6.00 -8.08 4.18
CA SER A 132 -4.88 -7.24 3.74
C SER A 132 -5.16 -6.50 2.41
N ILE A 133 -5.02 -5.16 2.44
CA ILE A 133 -4.99 -4.32 1.24
C ILE A 133 -3.58 -4.34 0.66
N ILE A 134 -2.59 -4.16 1.54
CA ILE A 134 -1.17 -4.15 1.23
C ILE A 134 -0.41 -4.66 2.46
N ALA A 135 0.54 -5.56 2.27
CA ALA A 135 1.19 -6.21 3.37
C ALA A 135 2.55 -6.83 3.00
N LYS A 136 3.53 -6.65 3.88
CA LYS A 136 4.75 -7.48 3.99
C LYS A 136 4.71 -8.15 5.37
N SER A 137 3.94 -9.23 5.45
CA SER A 137 3.51 -9.84 6.72
C SER A 137 3.14 -11.30 6.52
N PHE A 138 3.08 -12.10 7.58
CA PHE A 138 2.32 -13.35 7.63
C PHE A 138 0.94 -13.14 8.28
N HIS A 139 0.02 -14.08 8.10
CA HIS A 139 -1.24 -14.16 8.86
C HIS A 139 -1.04 -14.68 10.32
N SER A 140 0.11 -14.43 10.92
CA SER A 140 0.39 -14.73 12.33
C SER A 140 1.20 -13.59 12.96
N ALA A 141 1.11 -13.47 14.29
CA ALA A 141 1.90 -12.49 15.03
C ALA A 141 3.38 -12.87 14.92
N GLN A 142 4.12 -12.09 14.14
CA GLN A 142 5.56 -12.20 13.96
C GLN A 142 6.19 -10.82 13.98
N ASP A 143 7.47 -10.80 14.27
CA ASP A 143 8.26 -9.59 14.21
C ASP A 143 8.54 -9.18 12.75
N ASN A 144 9.06 -7.98 12.55
CA ASN A 144 9.54 -7.39 11.31
C ASN A 144 8.50 -7.37 10.16
N ARG A 145 7.24 -7.09 10.48
CA ARG A 145 6.15 -7.05 9.49
C ARG A 145 5.46 -5.70 9.46
N TYR A 146 4.87 -5.37 8.31
CA TYR A 146 3.90 -4.29 8.21
C TYR A 146 2.71 -4.70 7.34
N PHE A 147 1.53 -4.20 7.68
CA PHE A 147 0.36 -4.32 6.83
C PHE A 147 -0.64 -3.20 7.08
N LEU A 148 -1.47 -2.96 6.06
CA LEU A 148 -2.69 -2.19 6.13
C LEU A 148 -3.84 -3.08 5.68
N SER A 149 -4.86 -3.17 6.51
CA SER A 149 -6.03 -4.02 6.27
C SER A 149 -7.33 -3.29 6.63
N SER A 150 -8.42 -3.68 5.98
CA SER A 150 -9.77 -3.27 6.37
C SER A 150 -10.70 -4.47 6.41
N TYR A 151 -11.36 -4.69 7.55
CA TYR A 151 -12.23 -5.85 7.78
C TYR A 151 -13.30 -5.53 8.84
N LEU A 152 -14.17 -6.49 9.15
CA LEU A 152 -15.15 -6.35 10.23
C LEU A 152 -14.64 -7.00 11.54
N ASN A 153 -14.51 -6.22 12.61
CA ASN A 153 -14.30 -6.70 13.97
C ASN A 153 -15.61 -6.54 14.76
N ASN A 154 -16.19 -7.63 15.24
CA ASN A 154 -17.51 -7.62 15.92
C ASN A 154 -18.61 -6.87 15.14
N ASN A 155 -18.64 -7.05 13.81
CA ASN A 155 -19.52 -6.36 12.85
C ASN A 155 -19.26 -4.85 12.66
N GLU A 156 -18.23 -4.30 13.29
CA GLU A 156 -17.80 -2.91 13.08
C GLU A 156 -16.63 -2.86 12.09
N PRO A 157 -16.63 -1.92 11.14
CA PRO A 157 -15.52 -1.74 10.23
C PRO A 157 -14.30 -1.20 10.96
N VAL A 158 -13.16 -1.85 10.73
CA VAL A 158 -11.87 -1.49 11.32
C VAL A 158 -10.86 -1.27 10.22
N THR A 159 -9.98 -0.29 10.42
CA THR A 159 -8.71 -0.22 9.70
C THR A 159 -7.61 -0.63 10.66
N HIS A 160 -6.90 -1.68 10.27
CA HIS A 160 -5.93 -2.33 11.14
C HIS A 160 -4.55 -2.23 10.53
N TYR A 161 -3.65 -1.73 11.36
CA TYR A 161 -2.27 -1.43 11.06
C TYR A 161 -1.39 -2.30 11.97
N CYS A 162 -0.32 -2.83 11.44
CA CYS A 162 0.69 -3.53 12.22
C CYS A 162 2.07 -3.06 11.82
N TYR A 163 2.97 -3.11 12.78
CA TYR A 163 4.38 -2.87 12.58
C TYR A 163 5.22 -3.70 13.56
N ASP A 164 6.40 -4.12 13.10
CA ASP A 164 7.59 -4.47 13.88
C ASP A 164 7.52 -5.68 14.85
N ASP A 165 6.68 -5.76 15.87
CA ASP A 165 6.87 -6.75 16.97
C ASP A 165 5.68 -7.73 17.15
N GLY A 166 4.94 -7.96 16.08
CA GLY A 166 3.70 -8.72 16.13
C GLY A 166 2.53 -7.96 16.78
N SER A 167 2.74 -6.76 17.37
CA SER A 167 1.67 -5.94 17.92
C SER A 167 0.78 -5.37 16.82
N ASN A 168 -0.50 -5.34 17.12
CA ASN A 168 -1.58 -4.95 16.23
C ASN A 168 -2.19 -3.66 16.77
N THR A 169 -2.25 -2.62 15.95
CA THR A 169 -2.94 -1.36 16.30
C THR A 169 -4.16 -1.19 15.39
N GLU A 170 -5.33 -1.15 16.01
CA GLU A 170 -6.58 -0.94 15.33
C GLU A 170 -7.04 0.51 15.50
N PHE A 171 -7.42 1.14 14.39
CA PHE A 171 -8.16 2.39 14.41
C PHE A 171 -9.54 2.14 13.79
N TYR A 172 -10.56 2.77 14.35
CA TYR A 172 -11.95 2.57 13.96
C TYR A 172 -12.37 3.79 13.13
N PRO A 173 -12.23 3.77 11.78
CA PRO A 173 -12.71 4.85 10.94
C PRO A 173 -14.25 4.88 10.92
N VAL A 174 -14.80 5.95 10.36
CA VAL A 174 -16.23 6.06 10.09
C VAL A 174 -16.68 4.93 9.13
N THR A 175 -17.89 4.44 9.33
CA THR A 175 -18.35 3.10 8.96
C THR A 175 -18.66 2.85 7.48
N ASP A 176 -18.10 3.59 6.54
CA ASP A 176 -18.53 3.53 5.14
C ASP A 176 -17.68 2.61 4.25
N PHE A 177 -18.35 2.06 3.22
CA PHE A 177 -17.76 1.31 2.10
C PHE A 177 -17.45 2.25 0.92
N ASN A 178 -17.33 3.54 1.23
CA ASN A 178 -17.07 4.56 0.24
C ASN A 178 -15.60 4.54 -0.15
N GLU A 179 -15.30 5.29 -1.18
CA GLU A 179 -13.94 5.51 -1.59
C GLU A 179 -13.22 6.37 -0.55
N GLN A 180 -12.02 5.93 -0.21
CA GLN A 180 -11.30 6.44 0.94
C GLN A 180 -9.80 6.42 0.70
N ILE A 181 -9.12 7.33 1.36
CA ILE A 181 -7.67 7.35 1.52
C ILE A 181 -7.39 6.78 2.90
N LEU A 182 -6.75 5.63 2.94
CA LEU A 182 -6.24 5.05 4.18
C LEU A 182 -4.73 5.25 4.20
N GLY A 183 -4.20 5.73 5.32
CA GLY A 183 -2.77 5.86 5.46
C GLY A 183 -2.31 5.73 6.90
N PHE A 184 -1.01 5.57 7.06
CA PHE A 184 -0.36 5.71 8.34
C PHE A 184 1.02 6.35 8.18
N ASN A 185 1.45 6.99 9.26
CA ASN A 185 2.82 7.39 9.47
C ASN A 185 3.35 6.66 10.69
N LEU A 186 4.52 6.04 10.54
CA LEU A 186 5.22 5.39 11.63
C LEU A 186 6.56 6.08 11.87
N ASN A 187 6.83 6.41 13.12
CA ASN A 187 8.03 7.09 13.57
C ASN A 187 8.71 6.28 14.67
N ARG A 188 9.87 5.68 14.36
CA ARG A 188 10.65 4.80 15.24
C ARG A 188 11.51 5.53 16.25
N ILE A 189 11.70 6.84 16.08
CA ILE A 189 12.43 7.67 17.04
C ILE A 189 11.53 7.99 18.23
N SER A 190 10.31 8.44 17.95
CA SER A 190 9.29 8.76 18.96
C SER A 190 8.43 7.56 19.37
N GLN A 191 8.59 6.44 18.67
CA GLN A 191 7.81 5.21 18.87
C GLN A 191 6.30 5.43 18.75
N THR A 192 5.90 6.09 17.66
CA THR A 192 4.49 6.40 17.37
C THR A 192 4.05 5.82 16.04
N LEU A 193 2.81 5.32 16.00
CA LEU A 193 2.04 5.02 14.80
C LEU A 193 0.82 5.94 14.78
N THR A 194 0.68 6.74 13.72
CA THR A 194 -0.49 7.60 13.50
C THR A 194 -1.27 7.11 12.29
N GLY A 195 -2.54 6.79 12.49
CA GLY A 195 -3.48 6.42 11.42
C GLY A 195 -4.20 7.63 10.85
N TYR A 196 -4.44 7.62 9.55
CA TYR A 196 -5.15 8.64 8.80
C TYR A 196 -6.29 8.03 7.99
N HIS A 197 -7.44 8.71 7.98
CA HIS A 197 -8.57 8.41 7.11
C HIS A 197 -8.99 9.71 6.40
N ASN A 198 -8.95 9.72 5.07
CA ASN A 198 -9.25 10.90 4.23
C ASN A 198 -8.47 12.15 4.68
N GLY A 199 -7.20 11.96 5.03
CA GLY A 199 -6.30 13.03 5.49
C GLY A 199 -6.50 13.46 6.94
N ILE A 200 -7.50 12.94 7.65
CA ILE A 200 -7.76 13.25 9.06
C ILE A 200 -7.13 12.19 9.96
N VAL A 201 -6.46 12.62 11.03
CA VAL A 201 -5.92 11.71 12.05
C VAL A 201 -7.07 11.00 12.75
N VAL A 202 -7.07 9.66 12.70
CA VAL A 202 -8.05 8.83 13.41
C VAL A 202 -7.52 8.32 14.76
N GLY A 203 -6.21 8.34 14.95
CA GLY A 203 -5.58 8.01 16.22
C GLY A 203 -4.06 7.95 16.12
N THR A 204 -3.42 8.04 17.29
CA THR A 204 -1.98 7.82 17.45
C THR A 204 -1.76 6.83 18.59
N ALA A 205 -1.11 5.72 18.30
CA ALA A 205 -0.68 4.75 19.30
C ALA A 205 0.82 4.97 19.60
N GLY A 206 1.17 4.87 20.87
CA GLY A 206 2.57 4.73 21.29
C GLY A 206 2.86 3.27 21.62
N SER A 207 4.06 2.79 21.26
CA SER A 207 4.46 1.42 21.60
C SER A 207 5.90 1.37 22.09
N THR A 208 6.08 0.87 23.32
CA THR A 208 7.40 0.66 23.94
C THR A 208 8.21 -0.47 23.31
N THR A 209 7.61 -1.20 22.38
CA THR A 209 8.19 -2.39 21.73
C THR A 209 8.54 -2.12 20.27
N MET A 210 8.30 -0.91 19.75
CA MET A 210 8.89 -0.46 18.50
C MET A 210 10.41 -0.49 18.62
N GLY A 211 11.06 -1.33 17.83
CA GLY A 211 12.50 -1.30 17.65
C GLY A 211 12.88 0.12 17.24
N SER A 212 13.72 0.78 18.03
CA SER A 212 14.29 2.06 17.64
C SER A 212 15.00 1.93 16.28
N SER A 213 15.25 3.04 15.59
CA SER A 213 15.94 3.06 14.29
C SER A 213 17.34 2.41 14.27
N SER A 214 17.83 1.92 15.41
CA SER A 214 19.02 1.10 15.56
C SER A 214 18.80 -0.40 15.32
N VAL A 215 17.55 -0.86 15.20
CA VAL A 215 17.17 -2.26 14.97
C VAL A 215 16.85 -2.44 13.49
N ASN A 216 17.44 -3.45 12.85
CA ASN A 216 17.04 -3.83 11.49
C ASN A 216 15.75 -4.67 11.58
N ILE A 217 14.70 -4.26 10.86
CA ILE A 217 13.39 -4.90 10.82
C ILE A 217 13.05 -5.48 9.43
N ASP A 218 14.07 -5.89 8.68
CA ASP A 218 13.92 -6.65 7.44
C ASP A 218 13.27 -8.00 7.73
N ALA A 219 12.46 -8.47 6.79
CA ALA A 219 11.82 -9.78 6.88
C ALA A 219 11.70 -10.41 5.51
N ASN A 220 11.91 -11.73 5.46
CA ASN A 220 11.75 -12.53 4.26
C ASN A 220 10.27 -12.72 3.84
N ASN A 221 9.36 -11.92 4.39
CA ASN A 221 7.95 -11.96 4.06
C ASN A 221 7.78 -11.38 2.67
N HIS A 222 6.95 -12.02 1.85
CA HIS A 222 6.61 -11.45 0.56
C HIS A 222 5.74 -10.20 0.74
N PHE A 223 5.97 -9.22 -0.13
CA PHE A 223 5.10 -8.08 -0.31
C PHE A 223 3.93 -8.46 -1.22
N TYR A 224 2.71 -8.16 -0.77
CA TYR A 224 1.49 -8.41 -1.52
C TYR A 224 0.55 -7.20 -1.52
N ILE A 225 -0.29 -7.13 -2.55
CA ILE A 225 -1.45 -6.23 -2.64
C ILE A 225 -2.68 -7.09 -2.92
N GLY A 226 -3.76 -6.89 -2.17
CA GLY A 226 -5.02 -7.64 -2.30
C GLY A 226 -4.99 -9.08 -1.78
N ALA A 227 -3.85 -9.58 -1.28
CA ALA A 227 -3.69 -10.95 -0.80
C ALA A 227 -3.84 -11.08 0.72
N TYR A 228 -3.92 -12.33 1.19
CA TYR A 228 -3.83 -12.70 2.62
C TYR A 228 -2.60 -13.54 2.93
N ASN A 229 -1.44 -13.00 2.52
CA ASN A 229 -0.05 -13.37 2.82
C ASN A 229 0.20 -14.72 3.53
N ASN A 230 -0.31 -15.78 2.90
CA ASN A 230 -0.33 -17.19 3.27
C ASN A 230 -0.54 -17.49 4.77
N SER A 231 -1.80 -17.80 5.09
CA SER A 231 -2.27 -18.89 5.98
C SER A 231 -1.26 -19.59 6.87
#